data_AF-A0A2E2T3X0-F1
#
_entry.id   AF-A0A2E2T3X0-F1
#
_cell.length_a   1.000
_cell.length_b   1.000
_cell.length_c   1.000
_cell.angle_alpha   90.00
_cell.angle_beta   90.00
_cell.angle_gamma   90.00
#
_symmetry.space_group_name_H-M   'P 1'
#
loop_
_entity.id
_entity.type
_entity.pdbx_description
1 polymer ?
#
loop_
_entity_poly.entity_id
_entity_poly.type
_entity_poly.pdbx_seq_one_letter_code
_entity_poly.pdbx_strand_id
1 'polypeptide(L)'
;MKKLQTEIINDRLVTGQYGNIRFGQWGFECSDRQSFLTLTDQCRDAYQNGDYWQLAEGDWALDYHARQTDPHTLHIRATLAALRDGLLQDAVIRLVFDKSAIQTGEIAGRKFRHTNSDRYRLYPVHIARLTGTDGTIISVTLDRYDGAGRFTPYLYLRDSGDHWIIHARLLPIDPVDHIWLRWANRLFTWSAPDWLARLIWKCPGGKAIFWRLRERLGRHCPEIQAVPLNNLKSGQSLLLEVTCHFR
;
A
#
# COMPACT_ATOMS: atom_id res chain seq x y z
N MET A 1 -29.73 3.64 -13.57
CA MET A 1 -28.70 2.92 -12.80
C MET A 1 -27.33 3.39 -13.25
N LYS A 2 -26.43 3.71 -12.30
CA LYS A 2 -25.02 3.97 -12.62
C LYS A 2 -24.38 2.67 -13.09
N LYS A 3 -23.46 2.73 -14.03
CA LYS A 3 -22.69 1.57 -14.48
C LYS A 3 -21.21 1.86 -14.26
N LEU A 4 -20.47 0.85 -13.83
CA LEU A 4 -19.02 0.91 -13.72
C LEU A 4 -18.43 0.85 -15.13
N GLN A 5 -17.65 1.86 -15.46
CA GLN A 5 -16.87 1.94 -16.69
C GLN A 5 -15.40 1.87 -16.32
N THR A 6 -14.64 0.97 -16.95
CA THR A 6 -13.21 0.79 -16.67
C THR A 6 -12.44 0.61 -17.96
N GLU A 7 -11.24 1.16 -17.99
CA GLU A 7 -10.22 0.87 -18.97
C GLU A 7 -9.14 0.01 -18.32
N ILE A 8 -9.04 -1.25 -18.75
CA ILE A 8 -8.06 -2.21 -18.27
C ILE A 8 -7.19 -2.62 -19.46
N ILE A 9 -5.88 -2.38 -19.37
CA ILE A 9 -4.90 -2.69 -20.41
C ILE A 9 -3.82 -3.56 -19.78
N ASN A 10 -3.52 -4.72 -20.39
CA ASN A 10 -2.52 -5.67 -19.90
C ASN A 10 -2.70 -5.96 -18.40
N ASP A 11 -3.94 -6.31 -18.02
CA ASP A 11 -4.33 -6.62 -16.65
C ASP A 11 -4.14 -5.46 -15.64
N ARG A 12 -3.97 -4.21 -16.10
CA ARG A 12 -3.86 -3.02 -15.25
C ARG A 12 -5.02 -2.06 -15.46
N LEU A 13 -5.61 -1.60 -14.35
CA LEU A 13 -6.63 -0.55 -14.39
C LEU A 13 -5.96 0.80 -14.66
N VAL A 14 -6.23 1.35 -15.84
CA VAL A 14 -5.73 2.67 -16.26
C VAL A 14 -6.66 3.76 -15.74
N THR A 15 -7.95 3.63 -16.01
CA THR A 15 -8.97 4.57 -15.55
C THR A 15 -10.26 3.85 -15.19
N GLY A 16 -11.07 4.47 -14.33
CA GLY A 16 -12.45 4.05 -14.18
C GLY A 16 -13.36 5.14 -13.64
N GLN A 17 -14.65 4.92 -13.85
CA GLN A 17 -15.70 5.86 -13.48
C GLN A 17 -16.95 5.11 -13.02
N TYR A 18 -17.54 5.59 -11.91
CA TYR A 18 -18.84 5.15 -11.42
C TYR A 18 -19.68 6.37 -11.03
N GLY A 19 -20.66 6.72 -11.87
CA GLY A 19 -21.37 7.99 -11.75
C GLY A 19 -20.40 9.16 -11.89
N ASN A 20 -20.33 10.01 -10.86
CA ASN A 20 -19.42 11.17 -10.82
C ASN A 20 -18.06 10.83 -10.19
N ILE A 21 -17.88 9.64 -9.62
CA ILE A 21 -16.62 9.25 -8.99
C ILE A 21 -15.69 8.70 -10.06
N ARG A 22 -14.53 9.35 -10.22
CA ARG A 22 -13.41 8.90 -11.05
C ARG A 22 -12.33 8.29 -10.18
N PHE A 23 -11.59 7.35 -10.74
CA PHE A 23 -10.53 6.63 -10.04
C PHE A 23 -9.50 6.08 -11.04
N GLY A 24 -8.33 5.73 -10.51
CA GLY A 24 -7.18 5.30 -11.30
C GLY A 24 -6.03 6.32 -11.30
N GLN A 25 -4.82 5.93 -11.69
CA GLN A 25 -4.40 4.55 -11.95
C GLN A 25 -4.31 3.75 -10.63
N TRP A 26 -4.70 2.48 -10.67
CA TRP A 26 -4.49 1.54 -9.56
C TRP A 26 -3.35 0.59 -9.89
N GLY A 27 -2.64 0.10 -8.88
CA GLY A 27 -1.53 -0.80 -9.14
C GLY A 27 -0.94 -1.40 -7.89
N PHE A 28 0.19 -2.08 -8.11
CA PHE A 28 0.96 -2.71 -7.05
C PHE A 28 2.16 -1.85 -6.68
N GLU A 29 2.53 -1.86 -5.41
CA GLU A 29 3.75 -1.23 -4.89
C GLU A 29 4.46 -2.15 -3.91
N CYS A 30 5.80 -2.10 -3.90
CA CYS A 30 6.61 -2.71 -2.86
C CYS A 30 7.93 -1.96 -2.70
N SER A 31 8.57 -2.11 -1.54
CA SER A 31 9.82 -1.42 -1.25
C SER A 31 10.79 -2.22 -0.41
N ASP A 32 12.07 -1.92 -0.60
CA ASP A 32 13.16 -2.27 0.30
C ASP A 32 13.87 -0.99 0.79
N ARG A 33 15.03 -1.12 1.45
CA ARG A 33 15.75 0.05 2.02
C ARG A 33 16.12 1.12 1.00
N GLN A 34 16.25 0.81 -0.28
CA GLN A 34 16.73 1.73 -1.31
C GLN A 34 15.75 1.84 -2.47
N SER A 35 15.16 0.72 -2.86
CA SER A 35 14.29 0.60 -4.02
C SER A 35 12.81 0.76 -3.67
N PHE A 36 12.08 1.34 -4.61
CA PHE A 36 10.62 1.43 -4.60
C PHE A 36 10.09 1.04 -5.98
N LEU A 37 9.32 -0.02 -6.01
CA LEU A 37 8.59 -0.48 -7.18
C LEU A 37 7.16 0.02 -7.11
N THR A 38 6.66 0.54 -8.22
CA THR A 38 5.24 0.88 -8.40
C THR A 38 4.82 0.65 -9.84
N LEU A 39 3.59 0.18 -10.05
CA LEU A 39 3.01 0.02 -11.39
C LEU A 39 2.29 1.26 -11.91
N THR A 40 2.15 2.32 -11.09
CA THR A 40 1.32 3.49 -11.41
C THR A 40 2.09 4.79 -11.59
N ASP A 41 3.36 4.82 -11.20
CA ASP A 41 4.20 6.02 -11.23
C ASP A 41 5.66 5.62 -11.51
N GLN A 42 6.60 6.53 -11.28
CA GLN A 42 8.02 6.28 -11.45
C GLN A 42 8.58 5.41 -10.32
N CYS A 43 9.22 4.30 -10.69
CA CYS A 43 10.03 3.49 -9.80
C CYS A 43 11.29 4.24 -9.33
N ARG A 44 11.79 3.93 -8.13
CA ARG A 44 13.09 4.40 -7.61
C ARG A 44 14.01 3.21 -7.44
N ASP A 45 15.18 3.23 -8.09
CA ASP A 45 16.20 2.18 -7.99
C ASP A 45 15.65 0.75 -8.14
N ALA A 46 14.61 0.58 -8.94
CA ALA A 46 13.98 -0.70 -9.26
C ALA A 46 13.87 -0.83 -10.78
N TYR A 47 14.24 -1.99 -11.30
CA TYR A 47 14.39 -2.21 -12.74
C TYR A 47 13.63 -3.46 -13.16
N GLN A 48 12.89 -3.37 -14.26
CA GLN A 48 12.28 -4.54 -14.87
C GLN A 48 13.29 -5.21 -15.81
N ASN A 49 13.53 -6.52 -15.62
CA ASN A 49 14.39 -7.33 -16.46
C ASN A 49 13.59 -8.54 -16.99
N GLY A 50 13.05 -8.40 -18.21
CA GLY A 50 12.09 -9.37 -18.74
C GLY A 50 10.86 -9.48 -17.83
N ASP A 51 10.65 -10.67 -17.28
CA ASP A 51 9.46 -11.03 -16.49
C ASP A 51 9.60 -10.79 -14.98
N TYR A 52 10.73 -10.24 -14.52
CA TYR A 52 10.96 -9.99 -13.10
C TYR A 52 11.48 -8.58 -12.83
N TRP A 53 11.41 -8.20 -11.56
CA TRP A 53 11.85 -6.91 -11.03
C TRP A 53 13.08 -7.08 -10.15
N GLN A 54 14.10 -6.29 -10.41
CA GLN A 54 15.28 -6.18 -9.58
C GLN A 54 15.17 -4.97 -8.67
N LEU A 55 15.20 -5.23 -7.38
CA LEU A 55 15.33 -4.24 -6.32
C LEU A 55 16.73 -4.41 -5.68
N ALA A 56 17.17 -3.45 -4.87
CA ALA A 56 18.49 -3.48 -4.24
C ALA A 56 18.70 -4.73 -3.36
N GLU A 57 17.62 -5.20 -2.72
CA GLU A 57 17.66 -6.28 -1.75
C GLU A 57 16.93 -7.55 -2.21
N GLY A 58 16.67 -7.72 -3.51
CA GLY A 58 16.06 -8.95 -4.02
C GLY A 58 15.58 -8.87 -5.45
N ASP A 59 15.26 -10.04 -6.00
CA ASP A 59 14.69 -10.18 -7.35
C ASP A 59 13.31 -10.81 -7.20
N TRP A 60 12.32 -10.23 -7.87
CA TRP A 60 10.91 -10.47 -7.58
C TRP A 60 10.11 -10.71 -8.86
N ALA A 61 9.39 -11.82 -8.93
CA ALA A 61 8.36 -12.02 -9.95
C ALA A 61 7.04 -11.43 -9.43
N LEU A 62 6.44 -10.54 -10.21
CA LEU A 62 5.18 -9.89 -9.89
C LEU A 62 4.10 -10.32 -10.89
N ASP A 63 3.10 -11.03 -10.39
CA ASP A 63 1.89 -11.38 -11.12
C ASP A 63 0.73 -10.49 -10.64
N TYR A 64 0.26 -9.57 -11.49
CA TYR A 64 -0.77 -8.59 -11.14
C TYR A 64 -1.93 -8.63 -12.12
N HIS A 65 -3.16 -8.77 -11.59
CA HIS A 65 -4.39 -8.87 -12.35
C HIS A 65 -5.46 -7.94 -11.82
N ALA A 66 -5.90 -6.96 -12.61
CA ALA A 66 -7.12 -6.19 -12.39
C ALA A 66 -8.19 -6.61 -13.40
N ARG A 67 -9.40 -6.94 -12.94
CA ARG A 67 -10.51 -7.37 -13.80
C ARG A 67 -11.83 -6.82 -13.31
N GLN A 68 -12.67 -6.35 -14.23
CA GLN A 68 -14.08 -6.08 -13.95
C GLN A 68 -14.83 -7.42 -14.01
N THR A 69 -15.38 -7.89 -12.88
CA THR A 69 -16.06 -9.18 -12.81
C THR A 69 -17.56 -9.06 -13.08
N ASP A 70 -18.15 -7.90 -12.81
CA ASP A 70 -19.55 -7.57 -13.11
C ASP A 70 -19.73 -6.05 -13.31
N PRO A 71 -20.94 -5.55 -13.67
CA PRO A 71 -21.18 -4.12 -13.91
C PRO A 71 -20.93 -3.15 -12.72
N HIS A 72 -20.61 -3.67 -11.54
CA HIS A 72 -20.45 -2.97 -10.27
C HIS A 72 -19.27 -3.47 -9.44
N THR A 73 -18.44 -4.38 -9.95
CA THR A 73 -17.36 -5.00 -9.18
C THR A 73 -16.06 -5.03 -9.96
N LEU A 74 -14.98 -4.56 -9.31
CA LEU A 74 -13.60 -4.75 -9.74
C LEU A 74 -12.89 -5.68 -8.77
N HIS A 75 -12.15 -6.64 -9.30
CA HIS A 75 -11.31 -7.55 -8.54
C HIS A 75 -9.84 -7.33 -8.92
N ILE A 76 -8.97 -7.29 -7.92
CA ILE A 76 -7.53 -7.16 -8.09
C ILE A 76 -6.82 -8.28 -7.35
N ARG A 77 -5.91 -8.97 -8.02
CA ARG A 77 -5.02 -9.95 -7.42
C ARG A 77 -3.57 -9.55 -7.69
N ALA A 78 -2.73 -9.63 -6.67
CA ALA A 78 -1.29 -9.45 -6.81
C ALA A 78 -0.55 -10.57 -6.08
N THR A 79 0.38 -11.22 -6.77
CA THR A 79 1.32 -12.19 -6.19
C THR A 79 2.74 -11.69 -6.41
N LEU A 80 3.51 -11.52 -5.34
CA LEU A 80 4.92 -11.14 -5.40
C LEU A 80 5.76 -12.33 -4.89
N ALA A 81 6.51 -12.97 -5.77
CA ALA A 81 7.35 -14.13 -5.44
C ALA A 81 8.84 -13.75 -5.41
N ALA A 82 9.55 -14.19 -4.37
CA ALA A 82 10.99 -14.01 -4.24
C ALA A 82 11.72 -15.02 -5.14
N LEU A 83 12.49 -14.54 -6.11
CA LEU A 83 13.33 -15.39 -6.97
C LEU A 83 14.63 -15.78 -6.26
N ARG A 84 15.12 -14.90 -5.39
CA ARG A 84 16.21 -15.16 -4.42
C ARG A 84 15.82 -14.58 -3.07
N ASP A 85 16.52 -15.02 -2.01
CA ASP A 85 16.36 -14.44 -0.68
C ASP A 85 16.45 -12.91 -0.75
N GLY A 86 15.46 -12.22 -0.19
CA GLY A 86 15.40 -10.77 -0.26
C GLY A 86 14.56 -10.10 0.82
N LEU A 87 14.93 -8.86 1.14
CA LEU A 87 14.27 -8.07 2.18
C LEU A 87 13.15 -7.22 1.60
N LEU A 88 12.02 -7.18 2.31
CA LEU A 88 10.87 -6.39 1.90
C LEU A 88 10.27 -5.63 3.09
N GLN A 89 9.94 -4.36 2.87
CA GLN A 89 9.20 -3.53 3.83
C GLN A 89 7.71 -3.77 3.77
N ASP A 90 7.19 -4.03 2.57
CA ASP A 90 5.77 -4.18 2.30
C ASP A 90 5.46 -4.71 0.90
N ALA A 91 4.24 -5.19 0.73
CA ALA A 91 3.60 -5.40 -0.56
C ALA A 91 2.20 -4.76 -0.52
N VAL A 92 1.83 -4.03 -1.55
CA VAL A 92 0.69 -3.11 -1.53
C VAL A 92 -0.12 -3.23 -2.82
N ILE A 93 -1.43 -3.34 -2.71
CA ILE A 93 -2.37 -2.92 -3.76
C ILE A 93 -2.83 -1.51 -3.43
N ARG A 94 -2.51 -0.55 -4.30
CA ARG A 94 -2.83 0.87 -4.16
C ARG A 94 -4.02 1.23 -5.03
N LEU A 95 -5.06 1.76 -4.38
CA LEU A 95 -6.28 2.25 -4.99
C LEU A 95 -6.38 3.76 -4.80
N VAL A 96 -6.63 4.49 -5.88
CA VAL A 96 -6.72 5.95 -5.90
C VAL A 96 -8.06 6.37 -6.45
N PHE A 97 -8.74 7.28 -5.75
CA PHE A 97 -10.04 7.82 -6.12
C PHE A 97 -10.00 9.35 -6.06
N ASP A 98 -10.57 10.01 -7.05
CA ASP A 98 -10.68 11.47 -7.07
C ASP A 98 -11.61 11.94 -5.95
N LYS A 99 -11.20 12.96 -5.21
CA LYS A 99 -11.98 13.46 -4.07
C LYS A 99 -13.27 14.17 -4.50
N SER A 100 -13.35 14.65 -5.75
CA SER A 100 -14.34 15.65 -6.21
C SER A 100 -15.79 15.24 -5.95
N ALA A 101 -16.10 13.95 -6.10
CA ALA A 101 -17.42 13.38 -5.87
C ALA A 101 -17.53 12.54 -4.59
N ILE A 102 -16.53 12.59 -3.70
CA ILE A 102 -16.45 11.77 -2.48
C ILE A 102 -16.54 12.66 -1.24
N GLN A 103 -17.59 12.46 -0.44
CA GLN A 103 -17.85 13.22 0.77
C GLN A 103 -17.00 12.74 1.96
N THR A 104 -16.93 11.43 2.16
CA THR A 104 -16.23 10.85 3.32
C THR A 104 -15.57 9.53 2.98
N GLY A 105 -14.48 9.21 3.69
CA GLY A 105 -13.93 7.87 3.77
C GLY A 105 -14.13 7.27 5.16
N GLU A 106 -14.34 5.97 5.23
CA GLU A 106 -14.58 5.22 6.47
C GLU A 106 -13.62 4.04 6.56
N ILE A 107 -13.00 3.88 7.73
CA ILE A 107 -12.17 2.71 8.05
C ILE A 107 -12.22 2.44 9.56
N ALA A 108 -12.23 1.18 9.95
CA ALA A 108 -12.32 0.75 11.36
C ALA A 108 -13.48 1.43 12.14
N GLY A 109 -14.65 1.56 11.50
CA GLY A 109 -15.85 2.19 12.07
C GLY A 109 -15.77 3.70 12.25
N ARG A 110 -14.72 4.36 11.74
CA ARG A 110 -14.51 5.81 11.86
C ARG A 110 -14.64 6.47 10.51
N LYS A 111 -15.40 7.57 10.47
CA LYS A 111 -15.60 8.40 9.27
C LYS A 111 -14.70 9.62 9.27
N PHE A 112 -14.18 9.96 8.11
CA PHE A 112 -13.25 11.06 7.90
C PHE A 112 -13.69 11.90 6.70
N ARG A 113 -13.58 13.22 6.84
CA ARG A 113 -13.70 14.16 5.71
C ARG A 113 -12.34 14.35 5.07
N HIS A 114 -12.33 14.69 3.78
CA HIS A 114 -11.10 15.01 3.07
C HIS A 114 -10.59 16.37 3.57
N THR A 115 -9.37 16.39 4.11
CA THR A 115 -8.74 17.60 4.66
C THR A 115 -7.32 17.78 4.13
N ASN A 116 -6.92 16.96 3.15
CA ASN A 116 -5.54 16.91 2.64
C ASN A 116 -4.50 16.72 3.77
N SER A 117 -4.85 15.96 4.81
CA SER A 117 -4.04 15.81 6.02
C SER A 117 -2.79 14.95 5.81
N ASP A 118 -2.80 14.12 4.77
CA ASP A 118 -1.75 13.16 4.44
C ASP A 118 -1.52 12.11 5.53
N ARG A 119 -2.50 11.89 6.41
CA ARG A 119 -2.42 10.91 7.51
C ARG A 119 -2.81 9.53 7.02
N TYR A 120 -2.01 8.55 7.42
CA TYR A 120 -2.20 7.15 7.11
C TYR A 120 -3.03 6.53 8.23
N ARG A 121 -4.33 6.33 7.97
CA ARG A 121 -5.25 5.73 8.94
C ARG A 121 -5.23 4.22 8.75
N LEU A 122 -4.19 3.59 9.28
CA LEU A 122 -3.93 2.16 9.12
C LEU A 122 -4.56 1.32 10.24
N TYR A 123 -5.28 0.27 9.86
CA TYR A 123 -5.93 -0.65 10.79
C TYR A 123 -5.87 -2.10 10.30
N PRO A 124 -5.78 -3.09 11.21
CA PRO A 124 -5.87 -4.51 10.87
C PRO A 124 -7.34 -4.89 10.61
N VAL A 125 -7.91 -4.35 9.55
CA VAL A 125 -9.31 -4.56 9.14
C VAL A 125 -9.35 -4.98 7.68
N HIS A 126 -10.45 -5.63 7.29
CA HIS A 126 -10.63 -6.15 5.93
C HIS A 126 -11.53 -5.27 5.06
N ILE A 127 -12.04 -4.15 5.57
CA ILE A 127 -12.93 -3.28 4.81
C ILE A 127 -12.63 -1.79 5.05
N ALA A 128 -12.65 -1.03 3.96
CA ALA A 128 -12.72 0.42 3.94
C ALA A 128 -13.83 0.86 2.98
N ARG A 129 -14.43 2.03 3.21
CA ARG A 129 -15.52 2.56 2.38
C ARG A 129 -15.28 4.01 2.00
N LEU A 130 -15.75 4.39 0.82
CA LEU A 130 -15.87 5.78 0.39
C LEU A 130 -17.35 6.06 0.12
N THR A 131 -17.85 7.18 0.65
CA THR A 131 -19.23 7.63 0.44
C THR A 131 -19.22 8.87 -0.46
N GLY A 132 -19.90 8.76 -1.59
CA GLY A 132 -20.10 9.82 -2.57
C GLY A 132 -21.03 10.93 -2.07
N THR A 133 -20.93 12.10 -2.68
CA THR A 133 -21.81 13.25 -2.37
C THR A 133 -23.28 12.98 -2.72
N ASP A 134 -23.53 12.04 -3.62
CA ASP A 134 -24.85 11.59 -4.06
C ASP A 134 -25.32 10.29 -3.36
N GLY A 135 -24.67 9.91 -2.26
CA GLY A 135 -24.98 8.70 -1.49
C GLY A 135 -24.39 7.40 -2.03
N THR A 136 -23.65 7.44 -3.15
CA THR A 136 -22.90 6.28 -3.68
C THR A 136 -21.98 5.69 -2.62
N ILE A 137 -21.87 4.36 -2.54
CA ILE A 137 -20.94 3.68 -1.64
C ILE A 137 -19.99 2.82 -2.46
N ILE A 138 -18.69 3.11 -2.32
CA ILE A 138 -17.62 2.24 -2.79
C ILE A 138 -17.09 1.48 -1.58
N SER A 139 -17.18 0.16 -1.60
CA SER A 139 -16.61 -0.71 -0.56
C SER A 139 -15.39 -1.42 -1.10
N VAL A 140 -14.25 -1.27 -0.42
CA VAL A 140 -13.01 -2.00 -0.72
C VAL A 140 -12.85 -3.08 0.34
N THR A 141 -12.81 -4.34 -0.08
CA THR A 141 -12.59 -5.50 0.77
C THR A 141 -11.25 -6.14 0.46
N LEU A 142 -10.52 -6.54 1.51
CA LEU A 142 -9.38 -7.43 1.40
C LEU A 142 -9.87 -8.86 1.62
N ASP A 143 -10.02 -9.61 0.54
CA ASP A 143 -10.74 -10.89 0.55
C ASP A 143 -9.82 -12.05 0.91
N ARG A 144 -8.62 -12.08 0.32
CA ARG A 144 -7.60 -13.11 0.58
C ARG A 144 -6.23 -12.50 0.67
N TYR A 145 -5.39 -13.12 1.47
CA TYR A 145 -3.99 -12.76 1.60
C TYR A 145 -3.16 -13.99 1.96
N ASP A 146 -1.89 -13.97 1.58
CA ASP A 146 -0.86 -14.85 2.11
C ASP A 146 0.38 -14.00 2.41
N GLY A 147 0.83 -14.03 3.65
CA GLY A 147 2.00 -13.29 4.13
C GLY A 147 3.24 -14.15 4.29
N ALA A 148 3.23 -15.40 3.81
CA ALA A 148 4.28 -16.40 4.00
C ALA A 148 4.70 -16.61 5.48
N GLY A 149 3.80 -16.34 6.43
CA GLY A 149 4.08 -16.34 7.87
C GLY A 149 5.02 -15.23 8.35
N ARG A 150 5.40 -14.29 7.47
CA ARG A 150 6.32 -13.17 7.75
C ARG A 150 5.64 -11.81 7.66
N PHE A 151 4.44 -11.74 7.07
CA PHE A 151 3.68 -10.50 6.90
C PHE A 151 2.22 -10.70 7.32
N THR A 152 1.56 -9.63 7.76
CA THR A 152 0.13 -9.62 8.09
C THR A 152 -0.57 -8.47 7.37
N PRO A 153 -1.85 -8.64 7.00
CA PRO A 153 -2.57 -7.63 6.24
C PRO A 153 -3.05 -6.46 7.08
N TYR A 154 -3.12 -5.31 6.42
CA TYR A 154 -3.75 -4.10 6.90
C TYR A 154 -4.44 -3.38 5.74
N LEU A 155 -5.50 -2.66 6.06
CA LEU A 155 -6.00 -1.60 5.20
C LEU A 155 -5.57 -0.25 5.79
N TYR A 156 -5.27 0.72 4.93
CA TYR A 156 -5.24 2.11 5.35
C TYR A 156 -6.04 3.02 4.42
N LEU A 157 -6.54 4.11 5.00
CA LEU A 157 -7.20 5.21 4.31
C LEU A 157 -6.40 6.50 4.48
N ARG A 158 -6.08 7.17 3.37
CA ARG A 158 -5.33 8.43 3.33
C ARG A 158 -6.04 9.46 2.46
N ASP A 159 -6.10 10.70 2.94
CA ASP A 159 -6.53 11.87 2.18
C ASP A 159 -5.29 12.68 1.79
N SER A 160 -4.96 12.72 0.50
CA SER A 160 -3.75 13.38 0.02
C SER A 160 -3.98 14.05 -1.34
N GLY A 161 -3.56 15.32 -1.45
CA GLY A 161 -3.82 16.15 -2.62
C GLY A 161 -5.32 16.23 -2.92
N ASP A 162 -5.67 15.86 -4.14
CA ASP A 162 -7.05 15.79 -4.61
C ASP A 162 -7.61 14.35 -4.63
N HIS A 163 -7.01 13.45 -3.85
CA HIS A 163 -7.34 12.03 -3.88
C HIS A 163 -7.65 11.47 -2.51
N TRP A 164 -8.52 10.46 -2.51
CA TRP A 164 -8.59 9.42 -1.50
C TRP A 164 -7.75 8.24 -1.95
N ILE A 165 -6.93 7.72 -1.05
CA ILE A 165 -6.05 6.60 -1.30
C ILE A 165 -6.38 5.49 -0.30
N ILE A 166 -6.69 4.30 -0.81
CA ILE A 166 -6.85 3.08 0.00
C ILE A 166 -5.74 2.12 -0.40
N HIS A 167 -4.96 1.66 0.57
CA HIS A 167 -4.00 0.59 0.33
C HIS A 167 -4.45 -0.66 1.07
N ALA A 168 -4.42 -1.78 0.37
CA ALA A 168 -4.32 -3.09 0.98
C ALA A 168 -2.85 -3.48 1.05
N ARG A 169 -2.32 -3.68 2.25
CA ARG A 169 -0.89 -3.78 2.49
C ARG A 169 -0.56 -4.99 3.36
N LEU A 170 0.45 -5.75 2.97
CA LEU A 170 1.13 -6.71 3.83
C LEU A 170 2.30 -6.02 4.52
N LEU A 171 2.35 -6.13 5.85
CA LEU A 171 3.41 -5.54 6.66
C LEU A 171 4.17 -6.62 7.45
N PRO A 172 5.50 -6.48 7.61
CA PRO A 172 6.32 -7.40 8.42
C PRO A 172 5.77 -7.58 9.83
N ILE A 173 5.79 -8.83 10.29
CA ILE A 173 5.48 -9.21 11.68
C ILE A 173 6.72 -9.76 12.39
N ASP A 174 6.64 -9.85 13.72
CA ASP A 174 7.70 -10.44 14.52
C ASP A 174 7.84 -11.95 14.23
N PRO A 175 9.07 -12.52 14.24
CA PRO A 175 10.34 -11.83 14.45
C PRO A 175 10.75 -10.98 13.25
N VAL A 176 11.12 -9.72 13.48
CA VAL A 176 11.62 -8.81 12.43
C VAL A 176 13.10 -9.06 12.16
N ASP A 177 13.48 -9.25 10.89
CA ASP A 177 14.87 -9.56 10.51
C ASP A 177 15.77 -8.30 10.53
N HIS A 178 15.28 -7.22 9.92
CA HIS A 178 15.98 -5.94 9.82
C HIS A 178 15.10 -4.76 10.15
N ILE A 179 15.73 -3.70 10.65
CA ILE A 179 15.05 -2.47 11.03
C ILE A 179 15.82 -1.33 10.40
N TRP A 180 15.17 -0.68 9.46
CA TRP A 180 15.71 0.50 8.82
C TRP A 180 15.21 1.72 9.58
N LEU A 181 16.06 2.24 10.46
CA LEU A 181 15.83 3.53 11.10
C LEU A 181 16.43 4.62 10.22
N ARG A 182 15.55 5.41 9.60
CA ARG A 182 15.94 6.48 8.68
C ARG A 182 15.43 7.84 9.10
N TRP A 183 16.17 8.86 8.71
CA TRP A 183 15.70 10.23 8.63
C TRP A 183 15.85 10.71 7.18
N ALA A 184 14.73 10.91 6.52
CA ALA A 184 14.69 11.48 5.18
C ALA A 184 14.13 12.91 5.19
N ASN A 185 14.53 13.68 4.19
CA ASN A 185 13.91 14.93 3.78
C ASN A 185 14.29 15.21 2.31
N ARG A 186 13.91 16.38 1.79
CA ARG A 186 14.19 16.77 0.39
C ARG A 186 15.68 16.79 0.03
N LEU A 187 16.57 16.99 1.00
CA LEU A 187 18.01 17.19 0.78
C LEU A 187 18.83 15.93 1.04
N PHE A 188 18.39 15.06 1.95
CA PHE A 188 19.15 13.87 2.31
C PHE A 188 18.28 12.74 2.85
N THR A 189 18.82 11.53 2.78
CA THR A 189 18.38 10.38 3.57
C THR A 189 19.56 9.84 4.35
N TRP A 190 19.44 9.83 5.68
CA TRP A 190 20.43 9.23 6.58
C TRP A 190 19.82 8.02 7.27
N SER A 191 20.62 6.98 7.41
CA SER A 191 20.22 5.72 8.05
C SER A 191 21.11 5.46 9.26
N ALA A 192 20.50 5.06 10.37
CA ALA A 192 21.26 4.57 11.51
C ALA A 192 21.85 3.18 11.20
N PRO A 193 23.00 2.82 11.80
CA PRO A 193 23.51 1.45 11.73
C PRO A 193 22.51 0.44 12.30
N ASP A 194 22.48 -0.77 11.72
CA ASP A 194 21.53 -1.83 12.08
C ASP A 194 21.50 -2.16 13.59
N TRP A 195 22.67 -2.14 14.26
CA TRP A 195 22.76 -2.42 15.69
C TRP A 195 22.03 -1.35 16.53
N LEU A 196 22.12 -0.08 16.14
CA LEU A 196 21.46 1.04 16.82
C LEU A 196 19.96 1.02 16.56
N ALA A 197 19.56 0.74 15.32
CA ALA A 197 18.15 0.58 14.96
C ALA A 197 17.50 -0.56 15.76
N ARG A 198 18.18 -1.69 15.90
CA ARG A 198 17.74 -2.83 16.72
C ARG A 198 17.66 -2.47 18.20
N LEU A 199 18.63 -1.73 18.73
CA LEU A 199 18.62 -1.29 20.12
C LEU A 199 17.39 -0.41 20.41
N ILE A 200 17.18 0.64 19.60
CA ILE A 200 16.05 1.56 19.73
C ILE A 200 14.71 0.82 19.60
N TRP A 201 14.63 -0.15 18.69
CA TRP A 201 13.42 -0.95 18.50
C TRP A 201 13.06 -1.82 19.72
N LYS A 202 14.07 -2.41 20.36
CA LYS A 202 13.90 -3.28 21.55
C LYS A 202 13.65 -2.48 22.83
N CYS A 203 14.05 -1.21 22.88
CA CYS A 203 13.78 -0.35 24.03
C CYS A 203 12.26 -0.16 24.24
N PRO A 204 11.77 -0.21 25.50
CA PRO A 204 10.38 0.10 25.82
C PRO A 204 9.97 1.46 25.24
N GLY A 205 8.87 1.49 24.48
CA GLY A 205 8.37 2.72 23.84
C GLY A 205 9.12 3.16 22.57
N GLY A 206 10.31 2.65 22.27
CA GLY A 206 11.06 3.01 21.06
C GLY A 206 10.35 2.62 19.76
N LYS A 207 9.78 1.40 19.73
CA LYS A 207 8.81 0.97 18.70
C LYS A 207 7.64 1.96 18.62
N ALA A 208 6.99 2.30 19.72
CA ALA A 208 5.82 3.19 19.70
C ALA A 208 6.11 4.62 19.24
N ILE A 209 7.32 5.14 19.47
CA ILE A 209 7.72 6.50 19.09
C ILE A 209 8.09 6.57 17.60
N PHE A 210 9.00 5.72 17.13
CA PHE A 210 9.56 5.84 15.79
C PHE A 210 8.83 5.03 14.73
N TRP A 211 7.99 4.08 15.14
CA TRP A 211 7.20 3.30 14.20
C TRP A 211 6.26 4.20 13.41
N ARG A 212 6.63 4.38 12.14
CA ARG A 212 5.83 5.07 11.14
C ARG A 212 5.31 6.42 11.64
N LEU A 213 6.18 7.16 12.33
CA LEU A 213 5.86 8.42 12.97
C LEU A 213 5.25 9.42 11.99
N ARG A 214 5.91 9.61 10.84
CA ARG A 214 5.40 10.45 9.75
C ARG A 214 4.06 9.97 9.19
N GLU A 215 3.87 8.67 8.99
CA GLU A 215 2.59 8.13 8.51
C GLU A 215 1.44 8.46 9.49
N ARG A 216 1.72 8.39 10.80
CA ARG A 216 0.75 8.68 11.87
C ARG A 216 0.45 10.18 12.01
N LEU A 217 1.47 11.02 11.96
CA LEU A 217 1.35 12.46 12.25
C LEU A 217 1.00 13.30 11.02
N GLY A 218 1.23 12.78 9.80
CA GLY A 218 0.84 13.40 8.54
C GLY A 218 1.79 14.51 8.08
N ARG A 219 1.28 15.44 7.25
CA ARG A 219 2.08 16.29 6.35
C ARG A 219 3.19 17.14 6.98
N HIS A 220 3.12 17.46 8.27
CA HIS A 220 4.06 18.36 8.94
C HIS A 220 5.10 17.64 9.80
N CYS A 221 5.04 16.31 9.88
CA CYS A 221 5.97 15.54 10.68
C CYS A 221 7.30 15.30 9.92
N PRO A 222 8.47 15.38 10.58
CA PRO A 222 9.74 14.95 10.00
C PRO A 222 9.68 13.48 9.55
N GLU A 223 10.36 13.14 8.46
CA GLU A 223 10.40 11.77 7.94
C GLU A 223 11.45 10.92 8.69
N ILE A 224 11.32 10.89 10.01
CA ILE A 224 12.08 10.01 10.90
C ILE A 224 11.22 8.79 11.17
N GLN A 225 11.66 7.61 10.74
CA GLN A 225 10.87 6.39 10.82
C GLN A 225 11.75 5.16 11.07
N ALA A 226 11.28 4.30 11.97
CA ALA A 226 11.71 2.91 12.03
C ALA A 226 10.79 2.07 11.12
N VAL A 227 11.37 1.45 10.10
CA VAL A 227 10.67 0.60 9.13
C VAL A 227 11.17 -0.83 9.29
N PRO A 228 10.29 -1.82 9.54
CA PRO A 228 10.68 -3.21 9.65
C PRO A 228 10.90 -3.79 8.25
N LEU A 229 11.77 -4.78 8.14
CA LEU A 229 11.93 -5.57 6.95
C LEU A 229 12.02 -7.04 7.34
N ASN A 230 11.32 -7.87 6.59
CA ASN A 230 11.43 -9.32 6.71
C ASN A 230 11.99 -9.90 5.42
N ASN A 231 12.81 -10.94 5.60
CA ASN A 231 13.37 -11.72 4.53
C ASN A 231 12.30 -12.70 4.02
N LEU A 232 12.08 -12.68 2.70
CA LEU A 232 11.37 -13.73 1.99
C LEU A 232 12.39 -14.65 1.34
N LYS A 233 12.27 -15.93 1.62
CA LYS A 233 13.14 -16.96 1.04
C LYS A 233 12.80 -17.19 -0.42
N SER A 234 13.79 -17.57 -1.21
CA SER A 234 13.58 -17.99 -2.59
C SER A 234 12.43 -19.01 -2.69
N GLY A 235 11.49 -18.77 -3.61
CA GLY A 235 10.29 -19.57 -3.81
C GLY A 235 9.10 -19.21 -2.90
N GLN A 236 9.28 -18.40 -1.86
CA GLN A 236 8.16 -17.85 -1.09
C GLN A 236 7.46 -16.72 -1.85
N SER A 237 6.18 -16.54 -1.60
CA SER A 237 5.38 -15.49 -2.22
C SER A 237 4.46 -14.79 -1.23
N LEU A 238 4.13 -13.56 -1.57
CA LEU A 238 3.08 -12.77 -0.93
C LEU A 238 1.88 -12.68 -1.86
N LEU A 239 0.68 -12.84 -1.32
CA LEU A 239 -0.59 -12.72 -2.07
C LEU A 239 -1.47 -11.65 -1.43
N LEU A 240 -2.10 -10.83 -2.28
CA LEU A 240 -3.20 -9.94 -1.93
C LEU A 240 -4.32 -10.07 -2.97
N GLU A 241 -5.55 -10.24 -2.51
CA GLU A 241 -6.77 -10.18 -3.33
C GLU A 241 -7.75 -9.16 -2.75
N VAL A 242 -8.14 -8.19 -3.57
CA VAL A 242 -8.96 -7.04 -3.19
C VAL A 242 -10.16 -6.93 -4.12
N THR A 243 -11.34 -6.76 -3.55
CA THR A 243 -12.56 -6.48 -4.32
C THR A 243 -13.06 -5.07 -4.01
N CYS A 244 -13.41 -4.34 -5.07
CA CYS A 244 -14.05 -3.04 -5.02
C CYS A 244 -15.49 -3.17 -5.52
N HIS A 245 -16.47 -2.97 -4.64
CA HIS A 245 -17.88 -2.95 -4.97
C HIS A 245 -18.41 -1.52 -5.06
N PHE A 246 -19.13 -1.21 -6.14
CA PHE A 246 -19.68 0.10 -6.44
C PHE A 246 -21.22 0.06 -6.38
N ARG A 247 -21.81 0.72 -5.38
CA ARG A 247 -23.27 0.74 -5.13
C ARG A 247 -23.81 2.16 -5.26
#